data_AF-A0A968D7C8-F1
#
_entry.id   AF-A0A968D7C8-F1
#
_cell.length_a   1.000
_cell.length_b   1.000
_cell.length_c   1.000
_cell.angle_alpha   90.00
_cell.angle_beta   90.00
_cell.angle_gamma   90.00
#
_symmetry.space_group_name_H-M   'P 1'
#
loop_
_entity.id
_entity.type
_entity.pdbx_description
1 polymer ?
#
loop_
_entity_poly.entity_id
_entity_poly.type
_entity_poly.pdbx_seq_one_letter_code
_entity_poly.pdbx_strand_id
1 'polypeptide(L)' 'MTRTIHMNLTEHPTDVVPSDMGYSIGRWEGDTLVIDSARFSAGVLTFRNVHTDAMTLTERLRVLPESGDLEI' A
#
# COMPACT_ATOMS: atom_id res chain seq x y z
N MET A 1 -3.45 -0.50 14.73
CA MET A 1 -2.96 0.50 13.75
C MET A 1 -3.99 0.61 12.64
N THR A 2 -4.08 1.75 11.97
CA THR A 2 -5.04 1.98 10.88
C THR A 2 -4.26 2.40 9.64
N ARG A 3 -4.51 1.76 8.51
CA ARG A 3 -3.99 2.17 7.19
C ARG A 3 -5.08 2.95 6.47
N THR A 4 -4.73 4.10 5.92
CA THR A 4 -5.63 4.89 5.07
C THR A 4 -5.22 4.70 3.61
N ILE A 5 -6.19 4.45 2.74
CA ILE A 5 -5.98 4.34 1.29
C ILE A 5 -6.66 5.52 0.63
N HIS A 6 -5.88 6.36 -0.06
CA HIS A 6 -6.39 7.54 -0.74
C HIS A 6 -6.85 7.17 -2.16
N MET A 7 -8.16 7.18 -2.38
CA MET A 7 -8.78 6.71 -3.62
C MET A 7 -8.86 7.79 -4.72
N ASN A 8 -8.51 9.03 -4.39
CA ASN A 8 -8.66 10.21 -5.24
C ASN A 8 -7.33 10.80 -5.72
N LEU A 9 -6.24 10.04 -5.58
CA LEU A 9 -4.89 10.42 -6.01
C LEU A 9 -4.41 9.47 -7.10
N THR A 10 -3.69 10.01 -8.08
CA THR A 10 -3.05 9.24 -9.16
C THR A 10 -1.54 9.09 -8.98
N GLU A 11 -0.95 9.87 -8.07
CA GLU A 11 0.48 9.88 -7.75
C GLU A 11 0.69 10.09 -6.25
N HIS A 12 1.83 9.63 -5.74
CA HIS A 12 2.18 9.85 -4.34
C HIS A 12 2.63 11.30 -4.11
N PRO A 13 2.15 11.95 -3.04
CA PRO A 13 2.64 13.27 -2.67
C PRO A 13 4.14 13.22 -2.35
N THR A 14 4.85 14.26 -2.75
CA THR A 14 6.30 14.37 -2.52
C THR A 14 6.63 15.03 -1.18
N ASP A 15 5.66 15.72 -0.60
CA ASP A 15 5.72 16.54 0.62
C ASP A 15 5.15 15.84 1.86
N VAL A 16 4.98 14.52 1.83
CA VAL A 16 4.64 13.72 3.01
C VAL A 16 5.87 13.20 3.73
N VAL A 17 5.80 13.24 5.06
CA VAL A 17 6.80 12.64 5.96
C VAL A 17 6.75 11.12 5.78
N PRO A 18 7.89 10.47 5.44
CA PRO A 18 7.94 9.02 5.33
C PRO A 18 7.56 8.29 6.63
N SER A 19 6.98 7.10 6.51
CA SER A 19 6.57 6.28 7.67
C SER A 19 6.82 4.79 7.43
N ASP A 20 6.84 3.99 8.50
CA ASP A 20 7.07 2.54 8.38
C ASP A 20 5.96 1.82 7.59
N MET A 21 4.77 2.42 7.48
CA MET A 21 3.65 1.91 6.68
C MET A 21 3.53 2.58 5.31
N GLY A 22 4.39 3.56 5.02
CA GLY A 22 4.32 4.36 3.79
C GLY A 22 3.07 5.23 3.70
N TYR A 23 2.74 5.61 2.48
CA TYR A 23 1.54 6.33 2.06
C TYR A 23 0.87 5.51 0.96
N SER A 24 -0.43 5.27 1.05
CA SER A 24 -1.14 4.35 0.13
C SER A 24 -2.15 5.09 -0.73
N ILE A 25 -2.09 4.87 -2.03
CA ILE A 25 -3.09 5.30 -3.02
C ILE A 25 -3.76 4.08 -3.63
N GLY A 26 -5.05 4.19 -3.94
CA GLY A 26 -5.85 3.05 -4.40
C GLY A 26 -6.63 3.37 -5.66
N ARG A 27 -6.82 2.35 -6.50
CA ARG A 27 -7.69 2.43 -7.68
C ARG A 27 -8.33 1.08 -7.97
N TRP A 28 -9.55 1.11 -8.50
CA TRP A 28 -10.25 -0.10 -8.92
C TRP A 28 -9.84 -0.50 -10.34
N GLU A 29 -9.50 -1.77 -10.52
CA GLU A 29 -9.37 -2.45 -11.81
C GLU A 29 -10.41 -3.57 -11.88
N GLY A 30 -11.56 -3.29 -12.49
CA GLY A 30 -12.70 -4.20 -12.40
C GLY A 30 -13.15 -4.35 -10.95
N ASP A 31 -13.07 -5.57 -10.43
CA ASP A 31 -13.42 -5.95 -9.04
C ASP A 31 -12.20 -6.02 -8.10
N THR A 32 -11.02 -5.66 -8.58
CA THR A 32 -9.78 -5.69 -7.80
C THR A 32 -9.41 -4.28 -7.34
N LEU A 33 -9.18 -4.10 -6.04
CA LEU A 33 -8.58 -2.89 -5.48
C LEU A 33 -7.06 -3.00 -5.58
N VAL A 34 -6.48 -2.23 -6.50
CA VAL A 34 -5.02 -2.10 -6.61
C VAL A 34 -4.56 -0.99 -5.69
N ILE A 35 -3.67 -1.32 -4.77
CA ILE A 35 -3.10 -0.37 -3.81
C ILE A 35 -1.62 -0.23 -4.11
N ASP A 36 -1.19 0.99 -4.38
CA ASP A 36 0.22 1.34 -4.51
C ASP A 36 0.67 2.10 -3.26
N SER A 37 1.78 1.69 -2.66
CA SER A 37 2.34 2.30 -1.47
C SER A 37 3.79 2.68 -1.68
N ALA A 38 4.14 3.88 -1.22
CA ALA A 38 5.48 4.43 -1.29
C ALA A 38 5.78 5.26 -0.03
N ARG A 39 6.84 6.06 -0.04
CA ARG A 39 7.19 6.98 1.07
C ARG A 39 7.46 6.23 2.37
N PHE A 40 8.12 5.08 2.27
CA PHE A 40 8.56 4.33 3.43
C PHE A 40 9.77 5.00 4.09
N SER A 41 9.86 4.94 5.42
CA SER A 41 11.12 5.19 6.13
C SER A 41 12.10 4.07 5.81
N ALA A 42 13.35 4.40 5.52
CA ALA A 42 14.39 3.38 5.43
C ALA A 42 14.55 2.66 6.78
N GLY A 43 14.71 1.34 6.76
CA GLY A 43 14.82 0.58 8.01
C GLY A 43 14.59 -0.91 7.85
N VAL A 44 14.18 -1.55 8.93
CA VAL A 44 13.86 -2.97 8.97
C VAL A 44 12.37 -3.14 9.24
N LEU A 45 11.60 -3.59 8.24
CA LEU A 45 10.16 -3.83 8.38
C LEU A 45 9.88 -4.99 9.36
N THR A 46 10.60 -6.11 9.20
CA THR A 46 10.56 -7.28 10.10
C THR A 46 11.90 -8.00 10.05
N PHE A 47 12.44 -8.45 11.19
CA PHE A 47 13.65 -9.27 11.49
C PHE A 47 14.86 -9.29 10.49
N ARG A 48 14.65 -9.35 9.17
CA ARG A 48 15.66 -9.33 8.12
C ARG A 48 15.31 -8.55 6.84
N ASN A 49 14.11 -7.98 6.73
CA ASN A 49 13.67 -7.21 5.57
C ASN A 49 14.14 -5.77 5.70
N VAL A 50 15.41 -5.56 5.34
CA VAL A 50 16.01 -4.23 5.22
C VAL A 50 15.51 -3.62 3.92
N HIS A 51 15.07 -2.37 3.98
CA HIS A 51 14.60 -1.63 2.82
C HIS A 51 15.11 -0.19 2.89
N THR A 52 15.26 0.40 1.71
CA THR A 52 15.55 1.82 1.57
C THR A 52 14.26 2.62 1.55
N ASP A 53 14.38 3.94 1.64
CA ASP A 53 13.29 4.89 1.42
C ASP A 53 12.74 4.89 -0.01
N ALA A 54 13.43 4.23 -0.95
CA ALA A 54 13.00 3.98 -2.31
C ALA A 54 12.08 2.76 -2.47
N MET A 55 11.73 2.06 -1.38
CA MET A 55 10.79 0.95 -1.45
C MET A 55 9.42 1.39 -1.97
N THR A 56 8.82 0.54 -2.79
CA THR A 56 7.42 0.62 -3.19
C THR A 56 6.77 -0.75 -3.02
N LEU A 57 5.47 -0.78 -2.74
CA LEU A 57 4.69 -2.00 -2.58
C LEU A 57 3.39 -1.86 -3.38
N THR A 58 3.10 -2.82 -4.25
CA THR A 58 1.82 -2.92 -4.94
C THR A 58 1.09 -4.17 -4.45
N GLU A 59 -0.12 -3.98 -3.93
CA GLU A 59 -1.02 -5.05 -3.47
C GLU A 59 -2.28 -5.06 -4.33
N ARG A 60 -2.88 -6.25 -4.49
CA ARG A 60 -4.11 -6.44 -5.26
C ARG A 60 -5.12 -7.17 -4.41
N LEU A 61 -6.08 -6.42 -3.87
CA LEU A 61 -7.11 -6.98 -3.00
C LEU A 61 -8.36 -7.32 -3.82
N ARG A 62 -8.88 -8.52 -3.62
CA ARG A 62 -10.15 -8.95 -4.20
C ARG A 62 -10.99 -9.68 -3.15
N VAL A 63 -12.30 -9.42 -3.12
CA VAL A 63 -13.22 -10.18 -2.27
C VAL A 63 -13.70 -11.40 -3.04
N LEU A 64 -13.52 -12.59 -2.47
CA LEU A 64 -14.06 -13.83 -3.02
C LEU A 64 -15.57 -13.87 -2.79
N PRO A 65 -16.39 -13.94 -3.85
CA PRO A 65 -17.85 -13.82 -3.72
C PRO A 65 -18.48 -14.99 -2.94
N GLU A 66 -17.86 -16.17 -2.96
CA GLU A 66 -18.34 -17.36 -2.29
C GLU A 66 -18.18 -17.35 -0.76
N SER A 67 -17.10 -16.75 -0.27
CA SER A 67 -16.76 -16.78 1.16
C SER A 67 -16.77 -15.39 1.82
N GLY A 68 -16.65 -14.32 1.03
CA GLY A 68 -16.40 -12.97 1.53
C GLY A 68 -14.96 -12.74 1.99
N ASP A 69 -14.07 -13.70 1.79
CA ASP A 69 -12.66 -13.58 2.17
C ASP A 69 -11.91 -12.62 1.23
N LEU A 70 -10.83 -12.05 1.74
CA LEU A 70 -9.91 -11.23 0.95
C LEU A 70 -8.80 -12.11 0.37
N GLU A 71 -8.71 -12.12 -0.95
CA GLU A 71 -7.54 -12.53 -1.72
C GLU A 71 -6.60 -11.33 -1.86
N ILE A 72 -5.29 -11.54 -1.61
CA ILE A 72 -4.22 -10.52 -1.58
C ILE A 72 -3.04 -10.95 -2.45
#